data_AF-A0AAN6SFI7-F1
#
_entry.id   AF-A0AAN6SFI7-F1
#
_cell.length_a   1.000
_cell.length_b   1.000
_cell.length_c   1.000
_cell.angle_alpha   90.00
_cell.angle_beta   90.00
_cell.angle_gamma   90.00
#
_symmetry.space_group_name_H-M   'P 1'
#
loop_
_entity.id
_entity.type
_entity.pdbx_description
1 polymer ?
#
loop_
_entity_poly.entity_id
_entity_poly.type
_entity_poly.pdbx_seq_one_letter_code
_entity_poly.pdbx_strand_id
1 'polypeptide(L)'
;MSSSRATFYAHQTMNLYARYGLSDNAKRLLRDHDQWRMGSLDRDQLGRNVRMSPDLRKSITDTITKCAAMMRKKPDEVKNCIEIIQACTEILDAADKPPDLEGFPFLTLPAELRQIVYGWYATKIVASTLVAYQSDNCDCGKWTSPNTSATPTIYRVDMALARTCRQIKTEYLEFVYHKYTLYFDCCCELNKRLKINPALRSSLRSIKVHWNGPVSDKAFTRLAKCQELKHLDIVVSKSTTCFETPREKEMRRYFRSLKPARLVDALGIDELLTIRGLTSVCVSHVNAKQNVKRTDEERANLQGLLRVKLLVSGLD
;
A
#
# COMPACT_ATOMS: atom_id res chain seq x y z
N MET A 1 31.47 46.87 -10.18
CA MET A 1 32.39 46.17 -11.11
C MET A 1 32.01 44.70 -11.12
N SER A 2 31.26 44.24 -12.13
CA SER A 2 30.82 42.84 -12.24
C SER A 2 31.97 41.97 -12.73
N SER A 3 32.56 41.19 -11.83
CA SER A 3 33.43 40.08 -12.22
C SER A 3 32.58 39.08 -13.00
N SER A 4 32.81 38.93 -14.31
CA SER A 4 32.16 37.90 -15.12
C SER A 4 32.71 36.54 -14.69
N ARG A 5 32.10 35.93 -13.68
CA ARG A 5 32.37 34.53 -13.33
C ARG A 5 31.98 33.65 -14.50
N ALA A 6 32.86 32.75 -14.90
CA ALA A 6 32.63 31.88 -16.04
C ALA A 6 31.41 30.97 -15.79
N THR A 7 30.55 30.87 -16.79
CA THR A 7 29.34 30.06 -16.79
C THR A 7 29.67 28.59 -17.07
N PHE A 8 28.75 27.68 -16.76
CA PHE A 8 28.80 26.26 -17.13
C PHE A 8 29.17 26.08 -18.61
N TYR A 9 28.56 26.90 -19.48
CA TYR A 9 28.83 26.87 -20.91
C TYR A 9 30.25 27.33 -21.27
N ALA A 10 30.81 28.32 -20.56
CA ALA A 10 32.21 28.74 -20.76
C ALA A 10 33.20 27.64 -20.33
N HIS A 11 32.92 26.92 -19.24
CA HIS A 11 33.73 25.76 -18.83
C HIS A 11 33.58 24.58 -19.80
N GLN A 12 32.40 24.42 -20.41
CA GLN A 12 32.15 23.39 -21.41
C GLN A 12 32.91 23.66 -22.71
N THR A 13 32.92 24.90 -23.21
CA THR A 13 33.66 25.28 -24.43
C THR A 13 35.18 25.13 -24.26
N MET A 14 35.69 25.35 -23.05
CA MET A 14 37.09 25.09 -22.68
C MET A 14 37.40 23.61 -22.38
N ASN A 15 36.41 22.72 -22.55
CA ASN A 15 36.48 21.28 -22.30
C ASN A 15 37.01 20.91 -20.90
N LEU A 16 36.74 21.75 -19.88
CA LEU A 16 37.31 21.57 -18.55
C LEU A 16 36.78 20.31 -17.86
N TYR A 17 35.53 19.95 -18.11
CA TYR A 17 34.89 18.80 -17.47
C TYR A 17 35.52 17.46 -17.86
N ALA A 18 35.92 17.30 -19.12
CA ALA A 18 36.64 16.12 -19.56
C ALA A 18 38.09 16.14 -19.06
N ARG A 19 38.76 17.29 -19.14
CA ARG A 19 40.15 17.47 -18.70
C ARG A 19 40.34 17.20 -17.20
N TYR A 20 39.33 17.51 -16.38
CA TYR A 20 39.35 17.28 -14.93
C TYR A 20 38.67 15.97 -14.52
N GLY A 21 38.12 15.20 -15.47
CA GLY A 21 37.45 13.94 -15.20
C GLY A 21 36.24 14.09 -14.27
N LEU A 22 35.43 15.15 -14.47
CA LEU A 22 34.23 15.38 -13.67
C LEU A 22 33.13 14.37 -14.03
N SER A 23 32.43 13.87 -13.02
CA SER A 23 31.32 12.94 -13.20
C SER A 23 30.10 13.64 -13.81
N ASP A 24 29.17 12.89 -14.38
CA ASP A 24 27.95 13.47 -14.95
C ASP A 24 27.05 14.09 -13.87
N ASN A 25 27.08 13.56 -12.65
CA ASN A 25 26.47 14.18 -11.47
C ASN A 25 27.05 15.56 -11.17
N ALA A 26 28.37 15.72 -11.24
CA ALA A 26 29.02 17.01 -11.04
C ALA A 26 28.67 18.00 -12.16
N LYS A 27 28.66 17.56 -13.42
CA LYS A 27 28.24 18.40 -14.56
C LYS A 27 26.78 18.85 -14.41
N ARG A 28 25.89 17.96 -13.97
CA ARG A 28 24.50 18.28 -13.71
C ARG A 28 24.38 19.36 -12.62
N LEU A 29 25.08 19.21 -11.50
CA LEU A 29 25.05 20.19 -10.41
C LEU A 29 25.60 21.56 -10.81
N LEU A 30 26.67 21.60 -11.60
CA LEU A 30 27.22 22.87 -12.11
C LEU A 30 26.26 23.54 -13.09
N ARG A 31 25.50 22.76 -13.87
CA ARG A 31 24.43 23.30 -14.73
C ARG A 31 23.27 23.84 -13.91
N ASP A 32 22.83 23.11 -12.89
CA ASP A 32 21.76 23.53 -11.99
C ASP A 32 22.16 24.82 -11.23
N HIS A 33 23.43 24.96 -10.86
CA HIS A 33 23.99 26.19 -10.25
C HIS A 33 23.94 27.38 -11.22
N ASP A 34 24.31 27.18 -12.48
CA ASP A 34 24.18 28.20 -13.52
C ASP A 34 22.72 28.61 -13.73
N GLN A 35 21.80 27.64 -13.77
CA GLN A 35 20.35 27.92 -13.88
C GLN A 35 19.84 28.75 -12.70
N TRP A 36 20.34 28.49 -11.49
CA TRP A 36 20.02 29.28 -10.30
C TRP A 36 20.55 30.71 -10.43
N ARG A 37 21.80 30.87 -10.87
CA ARG A 37 22.40 32.20 -11.11
C ARG A 37 21.65 33.02 -12.16
N MET A 38 21.09 32.34 -13.16
CA MET A 38 20.27 32.95 -14.22
C MET A 38 18.81 33.18 -13.79
N GLY A 39 18.43 32.85 -12.56
CA GLY A 39 17.07 33.01 -12.03
C GLY A 39 16.04 31.99 -12.52
N SER A 40 16.46 30.96 -13.26
CA SER A 40 15.60 29.91 -13.80
C SER A 40 15.37 28.74 -12.82
N LEU A 41 16.19 28.63 -11.77
CA LEU A 41 16.06 27.65 -10.72
C LEU A 41 16.08 28.36 -9.36
N ASP A 42 15.21 27.94 -8.45
CA ASP A 42 15.20 28.47 -7.10
C ASP A 42 16.36 27.90 -6.25
N ARG A 43 16.90 28.72 -5.34
CA ARG A 43 18.02 28.34 -4.46
C ARG A 43 17.68 27.14 -3.60
N ASP A 44 16.45 27.06 -3.12
CA ASP A 44 16.00 25.94 -2.29
C ASP A 44 15.88 24.65 -3.08
N GLN A 45 15.47 24.74 -4.35
CA GLN A 45 15.41 23.57 -5.23
C GLN A 45 16.80 23.01 -5.51
N LEU A 46 17.79 23.88 -5.74
CA LEU A 46 19.20 23.48 -5.86
C LEU A 46 19.70 22.77 -4.59
N GLY A 47 19.41 23.34 -3.41
CA GLY A 47 19.75 22.73 -2.13
C GLY A 47 19.06 21.39 -1.89
N ARG A 48 17.78 21.26 -2.25
CA ARG A 48 16.99 20.01 -2.13
C ARG A 48 17.59 18.89 -2.96
N ASN A 49 18.02 19.17 -4.19
CA ASN A 49 18.65 18.16 -5.07
C ASN A 49 19.84 17.50 -4.38
N VAL A 50 20.68 18.29 -3.69
CA VAL A 50 21.86 17.81 -2.97
C VAL A 50 21.49 17.11 -1.65
N ARG A 51 20.54 17.65 -0.87
CA ARG A 51 20.10 17.04 0.40
C ARG A 51 19.46 15.66 0.21
N MET A 52 18.71 15.49 -0.86
CA MET A 52 17.94 14.26 -1.12
C MET A 52 18.75 13.16 -1.82
N SER A 53 19.97 13.45 -2.29
CA SER A 53 20.81 12.50 -3.01
C SER A 53 22.23 12.45 -2.44
N PRO A 54 22.59 11.37 -1.70
CA PRO A 54 23.94 11.15 -1.21
C PRO A 54 25.00 11.15 -2.32
N ASP A 55 24.64 10.63 -3.51
CA ASP A 55 25.54 10.57 -4.67
C ASP A 55 25.86 11.96 -5.24
N LEU A 56 24.86 12.85 -5.26
CA LEU A 56 25.08 14.24 -5.65
C LEU A 56 25.99 14.95 -4.64
N ARG A 57 25.74 14.79 -3.34
CA ARG A 57 26.59 15.37 -2.29
C ARG A 57 28.03 14.87 -2.36
N LYS A 58 28.23 13.56 -2.57
CA LYS A 58 29.56 12.97 -2.79
C LYS A 58 30.26 13.54 -4.02
N SER A 59 29.52 13.72 -5.12
CA SER A 59 30.10 14.25 -6.36
C SER A 59 30.66 15.67 -6.23
N ILE A 60 30.12 16.48 -5.31
CA ILE A 60 30.66 17.81 -4.99
C ILE A 60 32.03 17.68 -4.31
N THR A 61 32.12 16.87 -3.25
CA THR A 61 33.37 16.63 -2.52
C THR A 61 34.45 16.07 -3.46
N ASP A 62 34.09 15.07 -4.27
CA ASP A 62 35.00 14.46 -5.26
C ASP A 62 35.50 15.50 -6.28
N THR A 63 34.63 16.42 -6.70
CA THR A 63 34.98 17.51 -7.64
C THR A 63 35.94 18.52 -7.00
N ILE A 64 35.70 18.93 -5.76
CA ILE A 64 36.61 19.81 -5.01
C ILE A 64 37.98 19.15 -4.87
N THR A 65 38.04 17.87 -4.50
CA THR A 65 39.30 17.12 -4.39
C THR A 65 40.04 17.03 -5.72
N LYS A 66 39.33 16.77 -6.84
CA LYS A 66 39.92 16.74 -8.18
C LYS A 66 40.48 18.10 -8.60
N CYS A 67 39.73 19.19 -8.38
CA CYS A 67 40.20 20.55 -8.66
C CYS A 67 41.44 20.90 -7.81
N ALA A 68 41.45 20.58 -6.52
CA ALA A 68 42.60 20.80 -5.64
C ALA A 68 43.84 20.00 -6.10
N ALA A 69 43.67 18.76 -6.54
CA ALA A 69 44.76 17.95 -7.10
C ALA A 69 45.29 18.52 -8.43
N MET A 70 44.41 19.06 -9.28
CA MET A 70 44.79 19.70 -10.55
C MET A 70 45.56 21.00 -10.33
N MET A 71 45.15 21.83 -9.37
CA MET A 71 45.87 23.06 -8.98
C MET A 71 47.32 22.79 -8.58
N ARG A 72 47.58 21.67 -7.87
CA ARG A 72 48.95 21.27 -7.49
C ARG A 72 49.79 20.82 -8.69
N LYS A 73 49.17 20.23 -9.71
CA LYS A 73 49.88 19.68 -10.88
C LYS A 73 50.09 20.71 -12.00
N LYS A 74 49.17 21.66 -12.16
CA LYS A 74 49.16 22.63 -13.27
C LYS A 74 48.79 24.02 -12.74
N PRO A 75 49.79 24.88 -12.44
CA PRO A 75 49.55 26.23 -11.92
C PRO A 75 48.69 27.10 -12.85
N ASP A 76 48.77 26.88 -14.16
CA ASP A 76 48.02 27.65 -15.17
C ASP A 76 46.49 27.43 -15.08
N GLU A 77 46.05 26.30 -14.50
CA GLU A 77 44.64 25.94 -14.35
C GLU A 77 44.03 26.38 -13.01
N VAL A 78 44.81 27.06 -12.17
CA VAL A 78 44.39 27.47 -10.82
C VAL A 78 43.14 28.33 -10.86
N LYS A 79 43.05 29.27 -11.80
CA LYS A 79 41.88 30.15 -11.95
C LYS A 79 40.59 29.35 -12.22
N ASN A 80 40.63 28.44 -13.19
CA ASN A 80 39.49 27.61 -13.58
C ASN A 80 39.06 26.66 -12.44
N CYS A 81 40.03 26.10 -11.71
CA CYS A 81 39.75 25.24 -10.57
C CYS A 81 39.09 26.00 -9.41
N ILE A 82 39.52 27.24 -9.15
CA ILE A 82 38.91 28.11 -8.13
C ILE A 82 37.45 28.40 -8.48
N GLU A 83 37.15 28.70 -9.74
CA GLU A 83 35.78 28.96 -10.18
C GLU A 83 34.84 27.76 -9.97
N ILE A 84 35.30 26.54 -10.33
CA ILE A 84 34.53 25.31 -10.12
C ILE A 84 34.36 25.01 -8.62
N ILE A 85 35.43 25.16 -7.82
CA ILE A 85 35.35 25.00 -6.37
C ILE A 85 34.36 25.99 -5.78
N GLN A 86 34.38 27.25 -6.24
CA GLN A 86 33.46 28.28 -5.76
C GLN A 86 32.00 27.93 -6.07
N ALA A 87 31.71 27.46 -7.30
CA ALA A 87 30.38 26.96 -7.64
C ALA A 87 29.96 25.79 -6.73
N CYS A 88 30.83 24.81 -6.53
CA CYS A 88 30.61 23.69 -5.60
C CYS A 88 30.31 24.16 -4.16
N THR A 89 31.05 25.16 -3.64
CA THR A 89 30.81 25.70 -2.29
C THR A 89 29.49 26.47 -2.19
N GLU A 90 29.08 27.19 -3.24
CA GLU A 90 27.78 27.88 -3.28
C GLU A 90 26.61 26.89 -3.30
N ILE A 91 26.76 25.77 -4.01
CA ILE A 91 25.81 24.66 -4.00
C ILE A 91 25.71 24.05 -2.59
N LEU A 92 26.84 23.84 -1.91
CA LEU A 92 26.86 23.34 -0.53
C LEU A 92 26.19 24.31 0.44
N ASP A 93 26.45 25.62 0.31
CA ASP A 93 25.81 26.64 1.14
C ASP A 93 24.27 26.65 0.96
N ALA A 94 23.78 26.47 -0.27
CA ALA A 94 22.35 26.27 -0.53
C ALA A 94 21.79 24.96 0.07
N ALA A 95 22.61 23.90 0.13
CA ALA A 95 22.22 22.60 0.66
C ALA A 95 22.25 22.55 2.19
N ASP A 96 23.19 23.24 2.83
CA ASP A 96 23.42 23.23 4.28
C ASP A 96 22.50 24.21 5.02
N LYS A 97 21.90 25.19 4.33
CA LYS A 97 20.80 25.97 4.87
C LYS A 97 19.61 25.03 5.18
N PRO A 98 19.06 25.04 6.41
CA PRO A 98 17.85 24.27 6.70
C PRO A 98 16.74 24.75 5.76
N PRO A 99 15.95 23.83 5.14
CA PRO A 99 14.85 24.25 4.29
C PRO A 99 13.90 25.12 5.11
N ASP A 100 13.32 26.14 4.49
CA ASP A 100 12.23 26.89 5.11
C ASP A 100 11.17 25.87 5.56
N LEU A 101 10.83 25.92 6.85
CA LEU A 101 9.98 24.95 7.55
C LEU A 101 8.52 24.98 7.08
N GLU A 102 8.19 25.78 6.08
CA GLU A 102 6.96 25.67 5.30
C GLU A 102 7.02 24.40 4.45
N GLY A 103 6.92 23.26 5.13
CA GLY A 103 6.73 21.97 4.51
C GLY A 103 5.50 22.02 3.59
N PHE A 104 5.53 21.22 2.53
CA PHE A 104 4.42 21.12 1.59
C PHE A 104 3.10 20.95 2.35
N PRO A 105 2.11 21.86 2.19
CA PRO A 105 0.92 21.89 3.01
C PRO A 105 -0.08 20.83 2.55
N PHE A 106 0.31 19.55 2.63
CA PHE A 106 -0.42 18.41 2.09
C PHE A 106 -1.88 18.37 2.55
N LEU A 107 -2.14 18.72 3.81
CA LEU A 107 -3.49 18.73 4.41
C LEU A 107 -4.38 19.87 3.90
N THR A 108 -3.81 20.88 3.23
CA THR A 108 -4.58 21.96 2.60
C THR A 108 -5.03 21.61 1.19
N LEU A 109 -4.44 20.58 0.58
CA LEU A 109 -4.86 20.12 -0.75
C LEU A 109 -6.29 19.58 -0.69
N PRO A 110 -7.08 19.73 -1.78
CA PRO A 110 -8.35 19.02 -1.94
C PRO A 110 -8.20 17.50 -1.72
N ALA A 111 -9.26 16.88 -1.19
CA ALA A 111 -9.25 15.46 -0.82
C ALA A 111 -8.91 14.55 -2.02
N GLU A 112 -9.33 14.94 -3.23
CA GLU A 112 -9.08 14.24 -4.48
C GLU A 112 -7.58 14.13 -4.77
N LEU A 113 -6.83 15.23 -4.59
CA LEU A 113 -5.38 15.23 -4.77
C LEU A 113 -4.68 14.41 -3.68
N ARG A 114 -5.17 14.46 -2.44
CA ARG A 114 -4.64 13.62 -1.35
C ARG A 114 -4.85 12.13 -1.64
N GLN A 115 -6.00 11.74 -2.19
CA GLN A 115 -6.27 10.37 -2.61
C GLN A 115 -5.35 9.90 -3.73
N ILE A 116 -5.02 10.76 -4.71
CA ILE A 116 -4.02 10.44 -5.74
C ILE A 116 -2.68 10.14 -5.08
N VAL A 117 -2.23 10.99 -4.14
CA VAL A 117 -1.00 10.77 -3.37
C VAL A 117 -1.04 9.45 -2.60
N TYR A 118 -2.14 9.14 -1.90
CA TYR A 118 -2.32 7.84 -1.25
C TYR A 118 -2.21 6.68 -2.24
N GLY A 119 -2.71 6.86 -3.46
CA GLY A 119 -2.52 5.95 -4.58
C GLY A 119 -1.06 5.60 -4.81
N TRP A 120 -0.17 6.59 -4.86
CA TRP A 120 1.27 6.38 -5.03
C TRP A 120 1.89 5.55 -3.91
N TYR A 121 1.54 5.81 -2.66
CA TYR A 121 2.04 5.02 -1.52
C TYR A 121 1.47 3.59 -1.52
N ALA A 122 0.24 3.41 -1.99
CA ALA A 122 -0.41 2.12 -2.08
C ALA A 122 -0.01 1.31 -3.34
N THR A 123 0.55 1.93 -4.38
CA THR A 123 0.87 1.26 -5.67
C THR A 123 1.93 0.16 -5.57
N LYS A 124 2.80 0.19 -4.56
CA LYS A 124 3.81 -0.86 -4.33
C LYS A 124 3.21 -2.18 -3.84
N ILE A 125 1.90 -2.24 -3.60
CA ILE A 125 1.22 -3.41 -3.03
C ILE A 125 0.44 -4.13 -4.13
N VAL A 126 1.07 -5.15 -4.71
CA VAL A 126 0.37 -6.17 -5.51
C VAL A 126 -0.17 -7.23 -4.54
N ALA A 127 -1.21 -6.88 -3.79
CA ALA A 127 -1.95 -7.86 -3.02
C ALA A 127 -3.42 -7.51 -3.09
N SER A 128 -4.18 -8.27 -3.87
CA SER A 128 -5.65 -8.33 -3.83
C SER A 128 -6.17 -8.91 -2.50
N THR A 129 -5.39 -8.87 -1.44
CA THR A 129 -5.63 -9.54 -0.17
C THR A 129 -4.77 -8.86 0.89
N LEU A 130 -5.34 -7.87 1.55
CA LEU A 130 -4.81 -7.40 2.83
C LEU A 130 -5.01 -8.53 3.83
N VAL A 131 -3.95 -9.28 4.10
CA VAL A 131 -3.98 -10.33 5.12
C VAL A 131 -4.16 -9.63 6.45
N ALA A 132 -5.36 -9.79 7.03
CA ALA A 132 -5.63 -9.32 8.38
C ALA A 132 -4.62 -9.97 9.34
N TYR A 133 -4.07 -9.15 10.24
CA TYR A 133 -3.11 -9.57 11.27
C TYR A 133 -3.61 -10.81 12.00
N GLN A 134 -2.70 -11.73 12.33
CA GLN A 134 -3.02 -12.96 13.06
C GLN A 134 -3.84 -12.66 14.32
N SER A 135 -4.89 -13.46 14.53
CA SER A 135 -5.53 -13.59 15.84
C SER A 135 -4.80 -14.68 16.61
N ASP A 136 -4.20 -14.31 17.74
CA ASP A 136 -3.48 -15.26 18.59
C ASP A 136 -4.38 -16.30 19.29
N ASN A 137 -5.72 -16.16 19.25
CA ASN A 137 -6.65 -16.93 20.09
C ASN A 137 -7.86 -17.56 19.37
N CYS A 138 -7.75 -17.99 18.10
CA CYS A 138 -8.81 -18.79 17.46
C CYS A 138 -8.27 -20.13 16.98
N ASP A 139 -8.91 -21.21 17.44
CA ASP A 139 -8.56 -22.59 17.12
C ASP A 139 -9.09 -23.05 15.75
N CYS A 140 -9.50 -22.11 14.91
CA CYS A 140 -10.24 -22.37 13.67
C CYS A 140 -9.35 -22.92 12.52
N GLY A 141 -8.14 -23.37 12.85
CA GLY A 141 -7.07 -23.70 11.91
C GLY A 141 -6.43 -22.45 11.33
N LYS A 142 -5.10 -22.47 11.11
CA LYS A 142 -4.40 -21.39 10.42
C LYS A 142 -4.68 -21.51 8.92
N TRP A 143 -5.19 -20.45 8.29
CA TRP A 143 -5.12 -20.36 6.84
C TRP A 143 -3.67 -20.07 6.45
N THR A 144 -3.08 -20.98 5.68
CA THR A 144 -1.83 -20.72 4.97
C THR A 144 -2.19 -20.21 3.60
N SER A 145 -1.80 -19.00 3.21
CA SER A 145 -2.11 -18.46 1.87
C SER A 145 -2.00 -19.51 0.76
N PRO A 146 -2.95 -19.56 -0.21
CA PRO A 146 -2.91 -20.47 -1.35
C PRO A 146 -1.55 -20.52 -2.04
N ASN A 147 -0.80 -19.44 -1.92
CA ASN A 147 0.38 -19.11 -2.70
C ASN A 147 1.54 -18.66 -1.80
N THR A 148 2.03 -19.51 -0.90
CA THR A 148 3.42 -19.32 -0.41
C THR A 148 4.45 -19.50 -1.53
N SER A 149 4.05 -20.04 -2.69
CA SER A 149 4.91 -20.28 -3.85
C SER A 149 4.39 -19.70 -5.18
N ALA A 150 3.28 -18.95 -5.20
CA ALA A 150 2.74 -18.41 -6.45
C ALA A 150 2.89 -16.89 -6.50
N THR A 151 3.54 -16.44 -7.57
CA THR A 151 3.48 -15.10 -8.10
C THR A 151 2.02 -14.67 -8.32
N PRO A 152 1.60 -13.47 -7.87
CA PRO A 152 2.37 -12.47 -7.15
C PRO A 152 2.38 -12.69 -5.63
N THR A 153 3.52 -12.37 -5.02
CA THR A 153 3.76 -12.29 -3.57
C THR A 153 2.69 -11.42 -2.91
N ILE A 154 2.07 -11.89 -1.82
CA ILE A 154 1.15 -11.06 -1.04
C ILE A 154 1.95 -9.98 -0.31
N TYR A 155 1.94 -8.76 -0.83
CA TYR A 155 2.53 -7.59 -0.18
C TYR A 155 1.59 -7.05 0.92
N ARG A 156 2.15 -6.77 2.09
CA ARG A 156 1.43 -6.03 3.15
C ARG A 156 1.30 -4.58 2.73
N VAL A 157 0.12 -3.98 2.91
CA VAL A 157 -0.03 -2.52 2.74
C VAL A 157 0.89 -1.84 3.73
N ASP A 158 1.69 -0.91 3.23
CA ASP A 158 2.49 -0.05 4.09
C ASP A 158 1.54 0.88 4.87
N MET A 159 1.51 0.69 6.18
CA MET A 159 0.70 1.44 7.12
C MET A 159 1.46 2.62 7.74
N ALA A 160 2.68 2.93 7.28
CA ALA A 160 3.47 4.04 7.77
C ALA A 160 2.71 5.37 7.68
N LEU A 161 2.03 5.63 6.56
CA LEU A 161 1.18 6.82 6.40
C LEU A 161 0.08 6.90 7.47
N ALA A 162 -0.55 5.77 7.82
CA ALA A 162 -1.59 5.74 8.85
C ALA A 162 -1.08 6.09 10.26
N ARG A 163 0.24 6.19 10.47
CA ARG A 163 0.87 6.52 11.75
C ARG A 163 1.32 7.98 11.85
N THR A 164 1.18 8.76 10.78
CA THR A 164 1.66 10.15 10.72
C THR A 164 0.83 11.10 11.58
N CYS A 165 -0.45 11.27 11.28
CA CYS A 165 -1.39 12.06 12.07
C CYS A 165 -2.81 11.49 11.98
N ARG A 166 -3.71 11.94 12.86
CA ARG A 166 -5.09 11.42 12.95
C ARG A 166 -5.88 11.62 11.66
N GLN A 167 -5.71 12.75 10.98
CA GLN A 167 -6.41 13.04 9.74
C GLN A 167 -5.95 12.09 8.62
N ILE A 168 -4.63 12.02 8.37
CA ILE A 168 -4.06 11.11 7.36
C ILE A 168 -4.42 9.66 7.69
N LYS A 169 -4.38 9.26 8.96
CA LYS A 169 -4.82 7.93 9.38
C LYS A 169 -6.24 7.61 8.92
N THR A 170 -7.17 8.53 9.13
CA THR A 170 -8.58 8.30 8.80
C THR A 170 -8.76 8.20 7.29
N GLU A 171 -8.26 9.19 6.54
CA GLU A 171 -8.39 9.24 5.08
C GLU A 171 -7.66 8.08 4.38
N TYR A 172 -6.45 7.74 4.84
CA TYR A 172 -5.68 6.65 4.24
C TYR A 172 -6.27 5.27 4.54
N LEU A 173 -6.78 5.03 5.76
CA LEU A 173 -7.45 3.77 6.08
C LEU A 173 -8.72 3.59 5.26
N GLU A 174 -9.51 4.64 5.13
CA GLU A 174 -10.70 4.65 4.28
C GLU A 174 -10.33 4.33 2.83
N PHE A 175 -9.33 5.02 2.27
CA PHE A 175 -8.81 4.75 0.92
C PHE A 175 -8.40 3.28 0.75
N VAL A 176 -7.67 2.73 1.71
CA VAL A 176 -7.18 1.34 1.68
C VAL A 176 -8.34 0.34 1.72
N TYR A 177 -9.34 0.54 2.59
CA TYR A 177 -10.48 -0.37 2.70
C TYR A 177 -11.46 -0.31 1.51
N HIS A 178 -11.48 0.83 0.79
CA HIS A 178 -12.23 0.96 -0.46
C HIS A 178 -11.51 0.33 -1.66
N LYS A 179 -10.17 0.43 -1.70
CA LYS A 179 -9.36 0.01 -2.84
C LYS A 179 -9.10 -1.50 -2.86
N TYR A 180 -8.87 -2.12 -1.71
CA TYR A 180 -8.40 -3.51 -1.64
C TYR A 180 -9.46 -4.47 -1.12
N THR A 181 -9.39 -5.72 -1.57
CA THR A 181 -10.16 -6.81 -0.98
C THR A 181 -9.44 -7.30 0.28
N LEU A 182 -10.16 -7.33 1.40
CA LEU A 182 -9.62 -7.83 2.66
C LEU A 182 -9.88 -9.33 2.78
N TYR A 183 -8.88 -10.07 3.24
CA TYR A 183 -8.99 -11.51 3.46
C TYR A 183 -9.05 -11.85 4.94
N PHE A 184 -9.98 -12.75 5.29
CA PHE A 184 -10.12 -13.29 6.63
C PHE A 184 -10.12 -14.82 6.60
N ASP A 185 -9.18 -15.39 7.35
CA ASP A 185 -8.94 -16.83 7.50
C ASP A 185 -10.13 -17.59 8.12
N CYS A 186 -10.98 -16.89 8.86
CA CYS A 186 -12.14 -17.43 9.55
C CYS A 186 -13.14 -16.33 9.94
N CYS A 187 -14.36 -16.73 10.28
CA CYS A 187 -15.37 -15.80 10.78
C CYS A 187 -15.04 -15.25 12.18
N CYS A 188 -14.23 -15.97 12.99
CA CYS A 188 -13.79 -15.49 14.30
C CYS A 188 -12.96 -14.22 14.18
N GLU A 189 -12.00 -14.21 13.26
CA GLU A 189 -11.14 -13.06 13.02
C GLU A 189 -11.91 -11.90 12.42
N LEU A 190 -12.79 -12.19 11.44
CA LEU A 190 -13.70 -11.19 10.88
C LEU A 190 -14.53 -10.50 11.98
N ASN A 191 -15.19 -11.28 12.84
CA ASN A 191 -16.01 -10.74 13.93
C ASN A 191 -15.18 -9.89 14.90
N LYS A 192 -13.99 -10.35 15.28
CA LYS A 192 -13.08 -9.62 16.18
C LYS A 192 -12.69 -8.27 15.56
N ARG A 193 -12.31 -8.24 14.29
CA ARG A 193 -11.86 -7.01 13.61
C ARG A 193 -12.99 -6.03 13.37
N LEU A 194 -14.16 -6.50 12.93
CA LEU A 194 -15.34 -5.64 12.79
C LEU A 194 -15.85 -5.10 14.13
N LYS A 195 -15.59 -5.80 15.25
CA LYS A 195 -15.94 -5.32 16.59
C LYS A 195 -14.99 -4.22 17.07
N ILE A 196 -13.69 -4.36 16.85
CA ILE A 196 -12.66 -3.47 17.40
C ILE A 196 -12.41 -2.24 16.52
N ASN A 197 -12.54 -2.38 15.20
CA ASN A 197 -12.14 -1.36 14.24
C ASN A 197 -13.38 -0.71 13.57
N PRO A 198 -13.86 0.45 14.08
CA PRO A 198 -15.03 1.11 13.52
C PRO A 198 -14.77 1.65 12.10
N ALA A 199 -13.55 2.12 11.81
CA ALA A 199 -13.17 2.62 10.48
C ALA A 199 -13.21 1.51 9.42
N LEU A 200 -12.80 0.29 9.80
CA LEU A 200 -12.98 -0.88 8.94
C LEU A 200 -14.47 -1.11 8.66
N ARG A 201 -15.31 -1.12 9.69
CA ARG A 201 -16.75 -1.39 9.52
C ARG A 201 -17.46 -0.35 8.66
N SER A 202 -17.07 0.93 8.74
CA SER A 202 -17.68 2.01 7.95
C SER A 202 -17.24 2.02 6.49
N SER A 203 -16.02 1.56 6.19
CA SER A 203 -15.38 1.76 4.88
C SER A 203 -15.03 0.46 4.15
N LEU A 204 -15.43 -0.70 4.69
CA LEU A 204 -15.18 -2.01 4.08
C LEU A 204 -16.01 -2.17 2.80
N ARG A 205 -15.33 -2.21 1.65
CA ARG A 205 -15.99 -2.36 0.35
C ARG A 205 -15.96 -3.78 -0.23
N SER A 206 -14.84 -4.47 -0.05
CA SER A 206 -14.58 -5.77 -0.65
C SER A 206 -13.98 -6.74 0.36
N ILE A 207 -14.56 -7.92 0.49
CA ILE A 207 -14.13 -8.93 1.45
C ILE A 207 -14.12 -10.34 0.86
N LYS A 208 -13.13 -11.13 1.27
CA LYS A 208 -13.07 -12.57 1.10
C LYS A 208 -12.90 -13.23 2.46
N VAL A 209 -13.80 -14.13 2.85
CA VAL A 209 -13.76 -14.79 4.17
C VAL A 209 -13.99 -16.29 4.05
N HIS A 210 -13.18 -17.08 4.75
CA HIS A 210 -13.47 -18.49 4.94
C HIS A 210 -14.56 -18.67 5.99
N TRP A 211 -15.70 -19.17 5.54
CA TRP A 211 -16.83 -19.49 6.38
C TRP A 211 -16.52 -20.72 7.24
N ASN A 212 -16.03 -20.44 8.45
CA ASN A 212 -15.75 -21.43 9.49
C ASN A 212 -15.73 -20.75 10.87
N GLY A 213 -15.84 -21.57 11.92
CA GLY A 213 -15.67 -21.15 13.30
C GLY A 213 -16.98 -20.95 14.08
N PRO A 214 -16.91 -20.96 15.42
CA PRO A 214 -18.07 -20.99 16.31
C PRO A 214 -18.86 -19.68 16.41
N VAL A 215 -18.44 -18.60 15.73
CA VAL A 215 -19.08 -17.28 15.80
C VAL A 215 -19.42 -16.72 14.41
N SER A 216 -19.71 -17.62 13.46
CA SER A 216 -20.03 -17.26 12.07
C SER A 216 -21.31 -16.41 11.97
N ASP A 217 -22.33 -16.74 12.74
CA ASP A 217 -23.55 -15.95 12.97
C ASP A 217 -23.24 -14.48 13.35
N LYS A 218 -22.41 -14.28 14.37
CA LYS A 218 -22.04 -12.95 14.87
C LYS A 218 -21.20 -12.18 13.85
N ALA A 219 -20.31 -12.87 13.14
CA ALA A 219 -19.50 -12.28 12.09
C ALA A 219 -20.37 -11.72 10.97
N PHE A 220 -21.30 -12.52 10.45
CA PHE A 220 -22.19 -12.10 9.37
C PHE A 220 -23.22 -11.06 9.82
N THR A 221 -23.71 -11.13 11.07
CA THR A 221 -24.54 -10.06 11.65
C THR A 221 -23.82 -8.71 11.65
N ARG A 222 -22.51 -8.69 11.93
CA ARG A 222 -21.71 -7.46 11.86
C ARG A 222 -21.41 -7.05 10.43
N LEU A 223 -21.17 -8.02 9.56
CA LEU A 223 -20.90 -7.78 8.14
C LEU A 223 -22.12 -7.13 7.46
N ALA A 224 -23.34 -7.57 7.81
CA ALA A 224 -24.59 -6.95 7.35
C ALA A 224 -24.74 -5.47 7.74
N LYS A 225 -23.99 -5.00 8.75
CA LYS A 225 -23.97 -3.58 9.17
C LYS A 225 -22.93 -2.73 8.43
N CYS A 226 -22.15 -3.32 7.51
CA CYS A 226 -21.17 -2.60 6.69
C CYS A 226 -21.88 -2.01 5.47
N GLN A 227 -22.20 -0.71 5.52
CA GLN A 227 -23.03 -0.03 4.50
C GLN A 227 -22.33 0.09 3.14
N GLU A 228 -21.01 0.24 3.15
CA GLU A 228 -20.18 0.37 1.94
C GLU A 228 -19.82 -0.97 1.30
N LEU A 229 -20.27 -2.11 1.84
CA LEU A 229 -19.92 -3.43 1.32
C LEU A 229 -20.57 -3.65 -0.05
N LYS A 230 -19.74 -3.91 -1.07
CA LYS A 230 -20.18 -4.14 -2.46
C LYS A 230 -19.79 -5.52 -2.99
N HIS A 231 -18.68 -6.08 -2.52
CA HIS A 231 -18.15 -7.35 -3.03
C HIS A 231 -17.90 -8.36 -1.89
N LEU A 232 -18.47 -9.55 -2.03
CA LEU A 232 -18.36 -10.63 -1.04
C LEU A 232 -17.90 -11.94 -1.68
N ASP A 233 -16.79 -12.50 -1.24
CA ASP A 233 -16.34 -13.86 -1.60
C ASP A 233 -16.36 -14.77 -0.36
N ILE A 234 -17.26 -15.76 -0.37
CA ILE A 234 -17.39 -16.76 0.68
C ILE A 234 -16.58 -18.00 0.28
N VAL A 235 -15.56 -18.31 1.06
CA VAL A 235 -14.79 -19.55 0.89
C VAL A 235 -15.43 -20.66 1.73
N VAL A 236 -15.73 -21.80 1.12
CA VAL A 236 -16.33 -22.97 1.81
C VAL A 236 -15.40 -24.19 1.82
N SER A 237 -15.52 -25.00 2.87
CA SER A 237 -14.75 -26.23 3.10
C SER A 237 -15.60 -27.27 3.84
N LYS A 238 -15.03 -28.46 4.10
CA LYS A 238 -15.65 -29.41 5.03
C LYS A 238 -15.85 -28.82 6.43
N SER A 239 -14.96 -27.94 6.89
CA SER A 239 -15.07 -27.29 8.21
C SER A 239 -16.19 -26.25 8.32
N THR A 240 -16.76 -25.79 7.21
CA THR A 240 -17.90 -24.87 7.21
C THR A 240 -19.10 -25.43 7.96
N THR A 241 -19.29 -26.75 7.95
CA THR A 241 -20.41 -27.43 8.64
C THR A 241 -19.99 -28.09 9.95
N CYS A 242 -18.82 -27.76 10.50
CA CYS A 242 -18.43 -28.22 11.85
C CYS A 242 -19.26 -27.54 12.94
N PHE A 243 -19.76 -26.34 12.65
CA PHE A 243 -20.67 -25.60 13.51
C PHE A 243 -22.00 -25.48 12.79
N GLU A 244 -23.05 -25.95 13.42
CA GLU A 244 -24.39 -26.06 12.86
C GLU A 244 -25.31 -25.00 13.46
N THR A 245 -26.41 -24.70 12.77
CA THR A 245 -27.48 -23.85 13.33
C THR A 245 -28.06 -24.47 14.60
N PRO A 246 -28.63 -23.66 15.51
CA PRO A 246 -29.29 -24.17 16.72
C PRO A 246 -30.37 -25.22 16.40
N ARG A 247 -31.12 -24.99 15.31
CA ARG A 247 -32.15 -25.91 14.81
C ARG A 247 -31.57 -27.26 14.41
N GLU A 248 -30.54 -27.30 13.58
CA GLU A 248 -29.93 -28.57 13.13
C GLU A 248 -29.30 -29.32 14.32
N LYS A 249 -28.63 -28.59 15.21
CA LYS A 249 -28.05 -29.15 16.43
C LYS A 249 -29.11 -29.80 17.33
N GLU A 250 -30.31 -29.23 17.40
CA GLU A 250 -31.44 -29.81 18.12
C GLU A 250 -32.00 -31.05 17.41
N MET A 251 -32.25 -30.95 16.10
CA MET A 251 -32.77 -32.06 15.30
C MET A 251 -31.87 -33.29 15.36
N ARG A 252 -30.55 -33.13 15.31
CA ARG A 252 -29.59 -34.25 15.40
C ARG A 252 -29.62 -35.02 16.72
N ARG A 253 -30.14 -34.43 17.80
CA ARG A 253 -30.33 -35.15 19.08
C ARG A 253 -31.36 -36.26 18.95
N TYR A 254 -32.40 -36.02 18.15
CA TYR A 254 -33.52 -36.94 17.95
C TYR A 254 -33.36 -37.77 16.67
N PHE A 255 -32.87 -37.16 15.59
CA PHE A 255 -32.65 -37.75 14.28
C PHE A 255 -31.16 -37.96 14.02
N ARG A 256 -30.57 -38.99 14.65
CA ARG A 256 -29.14 -39.28 14.51
C ARG A 256 -28.79 -39.59 13.05
N SER A 257 -28.06 -38.68 12.40
CA SER A 257 -27.50 -38.86 11.07
C SER A 257 -25.98 -38.93 11.15
N LEU A 258 -25.40 -39.94 10.51
CA LEU A 258 -23.95 -40.05 10.34
C LEU A 258 -23.43 -39.15 9.21
N LYS A 259 -24.33 -38.54 8.43
CA LYS A 259 -23.96 -37.67 7.32
C LYS A 259 -23.55 -36.28 7.84
N PRO A 260 -22.54 -35.64 7.25
CA PRO A 260 -22.21 -34.26 7.57
C PRO A 260 -23.41 -33.35 7.29
N ALA A 261 -23.56 -32.28 8.07
CA ALA A 261 -24.62 -31.30 7.85
C ALA A 261 -24.45 -30.65 6.47
N ARG A 262 -25.58 -30.19 5.90
CA ARG A 262 -25.59 -29.46 4.63
C ARG A 262 -25.14 -28.01 4.87
N LEU A 263 -24.71 -27.32 3.81
CA LEU A 263 -24.35 -25.89 3.90
C LEU A 263 -25.50 -25.01 4.38
N VAL A 264 -26.75 -25.38 4.10
CA VAL A 264 -27.95 -24.67 4.57
C VAL A 264 -28.18 -24.79 6.06
N ASP A 265 -27.48 -25.71 6.73
CA ASP A 265 -27.56 -25.94 8.17
C ASP A 265 -26.28 -25.50 8.89
N ALA A 266 -25.34 -24.89 8.17
CA ALA A 266 -24.13 -24.34 8.74
C ALA A 266 -24.42 -23.06 9.54
N LEU A 267 -23.74 -22.90 10.69
CA LEU A 267 -23.89 -21.73 11.53
C LEU A 267 -23.57 -20.44 10.75
N GLY A 268 -24.46 -19.45 10.81
CA GLY A 268 -24.27 -18.17 10.11
C GLY A 268 -24.99 -18.05 8.77
N ILE A 269 -25.60 -19.12 8.25
CA ILE A 269 -26.32 -19.08 6.97
C ILE A 269 -27.45 -18.05 6.98
N ASP A 270 -28.25 -18.00 8.04
CA ASP A 270 -29.38 -17.09 8.13
C ASP A 270 -28.91 -15.63 8.14
N GLU A 271 -27.87 -15.33 8.92
CA GLU A 271 -27.26 -14.01 9.00
C GLU A 271 -26.57 -13.61 7.69
N LEU A 272 -25.90 -14.54 7.02
CA LEU A 272 -25.32 -14.32 5.68
C LEU A 272 -26.40 -13.92 4.69
N LEU A 273 -27.56 -14.58 4.75
CA LEU A 273 -28.74 -14.28 3.94
C LEU A 273 -29.46 -12.99 4.32
N THR A 274 -29.02 -12.25 5.33
CA THR A 274 -29.53 -10.90 5.65
C THR A 274 -28.75 -9.78 4.95
N ILE A 275 -27.57 -10.06 4.39
CA ILE A 275 -26.74 -9.04 3.72
C ILE A 275 -27.44 -8.57 2.44
N ARG A 276 -27.49 -7.26 2.20
CA ARG A 276 -28.13 -6.65 1.03
C ARG A 276 -27.21 -5.61 0.41
N GLY A 277 -27.49 -5.23 -0.84
CA GLY A 277 -26.80 -4.11 -1.49
C GLY A 277 -25.47 -4.49 -2.17
N LEU A 278 -25.19 -5.79 -2.36
CA LEU A 278 -23.98 -6.24 -3.02
C LEU A 278 -24.09 -6.07 -4.54
N THR A 279 -22.99 -5.67 -5.16
CA THR A 279 -22.83 -5.65 -6.63
C THR A 279 -22.21 -6.94 -7.14
N SER A 280 -21.48 -7.67 -6.30
CA SER A 280 -20.89 -8.97 -6.66
C SER A 280 -20.83 -9.90 -5.47
N VAL A 281 -21.15 -11.17 -5.72
CA VAL A 281 -21.02 -12.26 -4.76
C VAL A 281 -20.42 -13.49 -5.43
N CYS A 282 -19.43 -14.07 -4.77
CA CYS A 282 -18.70 -15.26 -5.21
C CYS A 282 -18.65 -16.30 -4.09
N VAL A 283 -18.68 -17.58 -4.48
CA VAL A 283 -18.46 -18.72 -3.60
C VAL A 283 -17.33 -19.55 -4.18
N SER A 284 -16.23 -19.61 -3.45
CA SER A 284 -15.04 -20.37 -3.82
C SER A 284 -14.78 -21.52 -2.85
N HIS A 285 -14.08 -22.55 -3.31
CA HIS A 285 -13.58 -23.58 -2.39
C HIS A 285 -12.30 -23.09 -1.72
N VAL A 286 -12.09 -23.59 -0.51
CA VAL A 286 -10.78 -23.55 0.15
C VAL A 286 -9.70 -24.19 -0.73
N ASN A 287 -8.45 -23.75 -0.60
CA ASN A 287 -7.35 -24.42 -1.28
C ASN A 287 -7.20 -25.84 -0.70
N ALA A 288 -7.00 -26.84 -1.58
CA ALA A 288 -6.81 -28.23 -1.19
C ALA A 288 -5.63 -28.45 -0.21
N LYS A 289 -4.62 -27.58 -0.25
CA LYS A 289 -3.49 -27.60 0.70
C LYS A 289 -3.87 -27.17 2.13
N GLN A 290 -4.96 -26.41 2.28
CA GLN A 290 -5.39 -25.83 3.56
C GLN A 290 -6.45 -26.68 4.24
N ASN A 291 -7.43 -27.15 3.48
CA ASN A 291 -8.53 -27.93 4.00
C ASN A 291 -9.19 -28.73 2.88
N VAL A 292 -10.05 -29.67 3.27
CA VAL A 292 -10.78 -30.51 2.33
C VAL A 292 -11.93 -29.73 1.73
N LYS A 293 -11.99 -29.74 0.40
CA LYS A 293 -13.08 -29.12 -0.37
C LYS A 293 -14.41 -29.83 -0.11
N ARG A 294 -15.50 -29.08 -0.29
CA ARG A 294 -16.85 -29.64 -0.43
C ARG A 294 -17.09 -30.07 -1.87
N THR A 295 -18.28 -30.58 -2.17
CA THR A 295 -18.66 -30.89 -3.55
C THR A 295 -18.80 -29.62 -4.39
N ASP A 296 -18.61 -29.74 -5.71
CA ASP A 296 -18.82 -28.63 -6.64
C ASP A 296 -20.30 -28.25 -6.75
N GLU A 297 -21.20 -29.23 -6.58
CA GLU A 297 -22.64 -29.03 -6.55
C GLU A 297 -23.06 -28.15 -5.36
N GLU A 298 -22.60 -28.47 -4.14
CA GLU A 298 -22.87 -27.63 -2.95
C GLU A 298 -22.39 -26.18 -3.14
N ARG A 299 -21.21 -26.00 -3.75
CA ARG A 299 -20.65 -24.68 -4.05
C ARG A 299 -21.50 -23.92 -5.08
N ALA A 300 -21.90 -24.58 -6.17
CA ALA A 300 -22.73 -24.00 -7.21
C ALA A 300 -24.12 -23.61 -6.69
N ASN A 301 -24.74 -24.48 -5.89
CA ASN A 301 -26.05 -24.23 -5.28
C ASN A 301 -25.99 -23.04 -4.32
N LEU A 302 -24.96 -22.95 -3.48
CA LEU A 302 -24.76 -21.78 -2.61
C LEU A 302 -24.51 -20.51 -3.42
N GLN A 303 -23.68 -20.58 -4.47
CA GLN A 303 -23.45 -19.44 -5.38
C GLN A 303 -24.76 -18.92 -5.99
N GLY A 304 -25.64 -19.81 -6.45
CA GLY A 304 -26.95 -19.46 -6.99
C GLY A 304 -27.83 -18.79 -5.95
N LEU A 305 -27.95 -19.41 -4.77
CA LEU A 305 -28.73 -18.85 -3.65
C LEU A 305 -28.27 -17.44 -3.27
N LEU A 306 -26.96 -17.24 -3.09
CA LEU A 306 -26.42 -15.94 -2.69
C LEU A 306 -26.58 -14.87 -3.78
N ARG A 307 -26.45 -15.23 -5.06
CA ARG A 307 -26.71 -14.28 -6.15
C ARG A 307 -28.14 -13.79 -6.14
N VAL A 308 -29.11 -14.69 -5.99
CA VAL A 308 -30.53 -14.34 -5.97
C VAL A 308 -30.89 -13.50 -4.74
N LYS A 309 -30.29 -13.77 -3.58
CA LYS A 309 -30.69 -13.14 -2.31
C LYS A 309 -29.92 -11.86 -1.95
N LEU A 310 -28.65 -11.73 -2.35
CA LEU A 310 -27.77 -10.66 -1.86
C LEU A 310 -27.50 -9.56 -2.88
N LEU A 311 -27.62 -9.84 -4.18
CA LEU A 311 -27.37 -8.84 -5.22
C LEU A 311 -28.49 -7.82 -5.29
N VAL A 312 -28.16 -6.59 -5.66
CA VAL A 312 -29.14 -5.56 -5.99
C VAL A 312 -29.96 -6.02 -7.20
N SER A 313 -31.27 -6.17 -7.04
CA SER A 313 -32.19 -6.47 -8.14
C SER A 313 -32.23 -5.28 -9.10
N GLY A 314 -31.50 -5.32 -10.22
CA GLY A 314 -31.50 -4.23 -11.20
C GLY A 314 -30.39 -4.21 -12.26
N LEU A 315 -29.77 -5.35 -12.57
CA LEU A 315 -28.88 -5.50 -13.73
C LEU A 315 -29.12 -6.89 -14.35
N ASP A 316 -30.29 -7.04 -14.97
CA ASP A 316 -30.46 -7.90 -16.14
C ASP A 316 -30.51 -6.99 -17.37
#